data_AF-A0A8S3I0G9-F1
#
_entry.id   AF-A0A8S3I0G9-F1
#
_cell.length_a   1.000
_cell.length_b   1.000
_cell.length_c   1.000
_cell.angle_alpha   90.00
_cell.angle_beta   90.00
_cell.angle_gamma   90.00
#
_symmetry.space_group_name_H-M   'P 1'
#
loop_
_entity.id
_entity.type
_entity.pdbx_description
1 polymer ?
#
loop_
_entity_poly.entity_id
_entity_poly.type
_entity_poly.pdbx_seq_one_letter_code
_entity_poly.pdbx_strand_id
1 'polypeptide(L)'
;MYKKLHEIIRQVDDKHIIFFEPCVADLLQTGLTEGPGGIDYNDRQAFSYHVYCIDVTKQGDPKSDLICDIDDALLITLRFEEAKKKKFGGMMLTEFGALSNSTESIKEIHRITGIADQFLQSWSYWQFKKYQDLTTAASPATTESFYDENGELEMNKVRALSRSYAQAIAGQPIFMYFEPISADFQLDFKINTAIQQPTIIYINEDLNYPNGNNIKVTPANSLTWTSTSRNYYEFATTSSTKNGTAITIEITQKSLNWFNKFRHWLKKKISFSNK
;
A
#
# COMPACT_ATOMS: atom_id res chain seq x y z
N MET A 1 14.76 -9.03 26.17
CA MET A 1 14.13 -10.20 25.50
C MET A 1 14.55 -10.30 24.05
N TYR A 2 14.21 -9.34 23.17
CA TYR A 2 14.47 -9.45 21.72
C TYR A 2 15.94 -9.72 21.33
N LYS A 3 16.93 -9.10 21.98
CA LYS A 3 18.35 -9.38 21.72
C LYS A 3 18.71 -10.86 21.86
N LYS A 4 18.22 -11.51 22.94
CA LYS A 4 18.44 -12.93 23.18
C LYS A 4 17.74 -13.81 22.13
N LEU A 5 16.52 -13.45 21.70
CA LEU A 5 15.82 -14.17 20.64
C LEU A 5 16.55 -14.04 19.29
N HIS A 6 17.02 -12.82 18.97
CA HIS A 6 17.82 -12.56 17.79
C HIS A 6 19.07 -13.45 17.76
N GLU A 7 19.87 -13.46 18.84
CA GLU A 7 21.06 -14.30 18.95
C GLU A 7 20.77 -15.78 18.71
N ILE A 8 19.66 -16.30 19.26
CA ILE A 8 19.26 -17.70 19.08
C ILE A 8 18.82 -17.98 17.65
N ILE A 9 18.01 -17.11 17.03
CA ILE A 9 17.58 -17.27 15.63
C ILE A 9 18.79 -17.25 14.70
N ARG A 10 19.75 -16.32 14.92
CA ARG A 10 20.95 -16.20 14.09
C ARG A 10 21.92 -17.38 14.19
N GLN A 11 21.76 -18.27 15.18
CA GLN A 11 22.50 -19.54 15.20
C GLN A 11 22.06 -20.52 14.11
N VAL A 12 20.84 -20.37 13.58
CA VAL A 12 20.26 -21.29 12.59
C VAL A 12 19.81 -20.60 11.30
N ASP A 13 19.60 -19.29 11.32
CA ASP A 13 19.13 -18.50 10.18
C ASP A 13 19.66 -17.07 10.22
N ASP A 14 20.61 -16.78 9.33
CA ASP A 14 21.22 -15.44 9.18
C ASP A 14 20.70 -14.64 7.98
N LYS A 15 19.59 -15.07 7.37
CA LYS A 15 19.11 -14.47 6.11
C LYS A 15 17.76 -13.77 6.25
N HIS A 16 16.83 -14.37 6.99
CA HIS A 16 15.47 -13.83 7.06
C HIS A 16 15.39 -12.57 7.94
N ILE A 17 14.43 -11.71 7.60
CA ILE A 17 14.10 -10.51 8.35
C ILE A 17 13.47 -10.90 9.69
N ILE A 18 13.99 -10.37 10.78
CA ILE A 18 13.38 -10.50 12.11
C ILE A 18 12.57 -9.23 12.38
N PHE A 19 11.26 -9.40 12.54
CA PHE A 19 10.35 -8.34 12.99
C PHE A 19 10.37 -8.20 14.50
N PHE A 20 10.27 -6.97 14.99
CA PHE A 20 10.20 -6.67 16.41
C PHE A 20 9.31 -5.46 16.69
N GLU A 21 8.57 -5.53 17.78
CA GLU A 21 7.49 -4.59 18.09
C GLU A 21 7.72 -3.89 19.42
N PRO A 22 7.15 -2.69 19.61
CA PRO A 22 7.08 -2.08 20.93
C PRO A 22 6.14 -2.84 21.86
N CYS A 23 6.10 -2.45 23.14
CA CYS A 23 5.01 -2.92 23.99
C CYS A 23 3.69 -2.35 23.46
N VAL A 24 2.61 -3.14 23.50
CA VAL A 24 1.26 -2.70 23.09
C VAL A 24 0.77 -1.47 23.87
N ALA A 25 1.27 -1.27 25.10
CA ALA A 25 0.92 -0.13 25.94
C ALA A 25 1.77 1.14 25.65
N ASP A 26 2.84 1.01 24.86
CA ASP A 26 3.69 2.15 24.50
C ASP A 26 3.00 2.95 23.41
N LEU A 27 2.33 4.05 23.73
CA LEU A 27 1.63 4.84 22.70
C LEU A 27 2.54 5.84 21.98
N LEU A 28 3.43 6.53 22.71
CA LEU A 28 4.21 7.65 22.16
C LEU A 28 5.70 7.34 21.94
N GLN A 29 6.30 6.48 22.76
CA GLN A 29 7.71 6.07 22.64
C GLN A 29 7.87 4.63 23.06
N THR A 30 8.69 3.86 22.34
CA THR A 30 8.84 2.40 22.55
C THR A 30 9.78 2.00 23.69
N GLY A 31 10.55 2.95 24.23
CA GLY A 31 11.66 2.67 25.15
C GLY A 31 12.85 1.91 24.55
N LEU A 32 12.76 1.41 23.30
CA LEU A 32 13.86 0.74 22.60
C LEU A 32 14.96 1.74 22.28
N THR A 33 16.23 1.36 22.39
CA THR A 33 17.37 2.25 22.07
C THR A 33 18.02 1.92 20.72
N GLU A 34 17.92 0.68 20.28
CA GLU A 34 18.45 0.13 19.02
C GLU A 34 17.64 -1.12 18.63
N GLY A 35 17.79 -1.60 17.39
CA GLY A 35 17.19 -2.86 16.96
C GLY A 35 17.85 -4.08 17.62
N PRO A 36 17.17 -5.25 17.67
CA PRO A 36 17.64 -6.42 18.42
C PRO A 36 19.02 -6.95 18.03
N GLY A 37 19.41 -6.85 16.76
CA GLY A 37 20.73 -7.24 16.28
C GLY A 37 21.76 -6.11 16.27
N GLY A 38 21.37 -4.87 16.60
CA GLY A 38 22.21 -3.70 16.38
C GLY A 38 22.34 -3.32 14.88
N ILE A 39 23.28 -2.41 14.60
CA ILE A 39 23.45 -1.78 13.27
C ILE A 39 23.82 -2.78 12.17
N ASP A 40 24.55 -3.84 12.50
CA ASP A 40 25.05 -4.83 11.54
C ASP A 40 23.94 -5.67 10.92
N TYR A 41 22.75 -5.69 11.55
CA TYR A 41 21.59 -6.45 11.10
C TYR A 41 20.48 -5.56 10.54
N ASN A 42 20.73 -4.27 10.33
CA ASN A 42 19.75 -3.34 9.76
C ASN A 42 19.31 -3.69 8.34
N ASP A 43 20.05 -4.55 7.63
CA ASP A 43 19.68 -5.08 6.33
C ASP A 43 18.75 -6.32 6.41
N ARG A 44 18.51 -6.84 7.62
CA ARG A 44 17.68 -8.04 7.87
C ARG A 44 16.95 -8.02 9.21
N GLN A 45 16.55 -6.84 9.67
CA GLN A 45 15.60 -6.65 10.76
C GLN A 45 14.63 -5.53 10.39
N ALA A 46 13.42 -5.57 10.95
CA ALA A 46 12.41 -4.58 10.68
C ALA A 46 11.62 -4.24 11.93
N PHE A 47 11.41 -2.96 12.17
CA PHE A 47 10.51 -2.48 13.19
C PHE A 47 9.06 -2.65 12.73
N SER A 48 8.26 -3.33 13.53
CA SER A 48 6.81 -3.46 13.32
C SER A 48 6.04 -2.74 14.42
N TYR A 49 4.84 -2.31 14.07
CA TYR A 49 3.90 -1.64 14.98
C TYR A 49 2.51 -1.64 14.37
N HIS A 50 1.51 -1.40 15.21
CA HIS A 50 0.10 -1.38 14.84
C HIS A 50 -0.45 0.04 14.98
N VAL A 51 -1.49 0.37 14.20
CA VAL A 51 -2.24 1.63 14.31
C VAL A 51 -3.73 1.35 14.25
N TYR A 52 -4.46 1.90 15.22
CA TYR A 52 -5.90 1.83 15.33
C TYR A 52 -6.43 3.16 15.83
N CYS A 53 -7.50 3.68 15.21
CA CYS A 53 -8.18 4.83 15.76
C CYS A 53 -8.78 4.49 17.14
N ILE A 54 -8.60 5.40 18.10
CA ILE A 54 -9.11 5.24 19.47
C ILE A 54 -10.61 5.55 19.61
N ASP A 55 -11.17 6.38 18.73
CA ASP A 55 -12.57 6.82 18.80
C ASP A 55 -13.45 6.10 17.77
N VAL A 56 -13.76 4.84 18.08
CA VAL A 56 -14.52 3.96 17.19
C VAL A 56 -15.85 3.51 17.79
N THR A 57 -16.78 3.12 16.92
CA THR A 57 -18.04 2.44 17.27
C THR A 57 -17.79 1.00 17.71
N LYS A 58 -18.85 0.29 18.11
CA LYS A 58 -18.76 -1.15 18.42
C LYS A 58 -18.41 -2.00 17.20
N GLN A 59 -18.55 -1.47 15.99
CA GLN A 59 -18.24 -2.16 14.73
C GLN A 59 -16.80 -1.86 14.25
N GLY A 60 -16.05 -1.03 14.98
CA GLY A 60 -14.72 -0.56 14.57
C GLY A 60 -14.74 0.73 13.75
N ASP A 61 -15.92 1.20 13.31
CA ASP A 61 -16.00 2.40 12.46
C ASP A 61 -15.58 3.67 13.22
N PRO A 62 -14.81 4.58 12.60
CA PRO A 62 -14.52 5.91 13.15
C PRO A 62 -15.79 6.67 13.52
N LYS A 63 -15.86 7.21 14.74
CA LYS A 63 -16.95 8.12 15.15
C LYS A 63 -16.71 9.55 14.70
N SER A 64 -15.44 9.93 14.54
CA SER A 64 -15.01 11.27 14.17
C SER A 64 -13.81 11.20 13.24
N ASP A 65 -14.06 11.49 11.95
CA ASP A 65 -13.01 11.53 10.91
C ASP A 65 -11.81 12.40 11.35
N LEU A 66 -12.08 13.55 12.01
CA LEU A 66 -11.05 14.50 12.44
C LEU A 66 -10.17 13.96 13.58
N ILE A 67 -10.76 13.29 14.57
CA ILE A 67 -9.99 12.78 15.71
C ILE A 67 -9.07 11.66 15.24
N CYS A 68 -9.63 10.71 14.50
CA CYS A 68 -8.86 9.60 13.97
C CYS A 68 -7.74 10.09 13.01
N ASP A 69 -7.98 11.17 12.24
CA ASP A 69 -6.97 11.73 11.31
C ASP A 69 -5.75 12.25 12.04
N ILE A 70 -5.97 13.00 13.12
CA ILE A 70 -4.91 13.51 13.96
C ILE A 70 -4.15 12.37 14.64
N ASP A 71 -4.87 11.39 15.20
CA ASP A 71 -4.27 10.30 15.96
C ASP A 71 -3.43 9.37 15.08
N ASP A 72 -3.96 8.93 13.93
CA ASP A 72 -3.24 8.06 13.01
C ASP A 72 -2.00 8.73 12.45
N ALA A 73 -2.14 9.97 11.96
CA ALA A 73 -1.03 10.73 11.41
C ALA A 73 0.07 10.95 12.45
N LEU A 74 -0.32 11.28 13.68
CA LEU A 74 0.61 11.45 14.79
C LEU A 74 1.34 10.15 15.11
N LEU A 75 0.62 9.04 15.31
CA LEU A 75 1.21 7.75 15.68
C LEU A 75 2.14 7.20 14.61
N ILE A 76 1.72 7.20 13.34
CA ILE A 76 2.57 6.74 12.23
C ILE A 76 3.83 7.60 12.13
N THR A 77 3.69 8.93 12.19
CA THR A 77 4.83 9.85 12.12
C THR A 77 5.81 9.64 13.27
N LEU A 78 5.32 9.52 14.51
CA LEU A 78 6.17 9.28 15.67
C LEU A 78 6.95 7.96 15.56
N ARG A 79 6.29 6.90 15.11
CA ARG A 79 6.91 5.59 14.89
C ARG A 79 7.98 5.65 13.82
N PHE A 80 7.70 6.34 12.72
CA PHE A 80 8.63 6.46 11.61
C PHE A 80 9.87 7.25 12.01
N GLU A 81 9.68 8.41 12.64
CA GLU A 81 10.78 9.24 13.10
C GLU A 81 11.61 8.56 14.19
N GLU A 82 10.98 7.80 15.09
CA GLU A 82 11.68 7.01 16.09
C GLU A 82 12.54 5.91 15.45
N ALA A 83 11.97 5.11 14.54
CA ALA A 83 12.67 4.04 13.84
C ALA A 83 13.86 4.56 13.02
N LYS A 84 13.66 5.70 12.33
CA LYS A 84 14.69 6.39 11.56
C LYS A 84 15.80 6.91 12.46
N LYS A 85 15.45 7.63 13.55
CA LYS A 85 16.41 8.21 14.50
C LYS A 85 17.28 7.13 15.16
N LYS A 86 16.66 6.01 15.53
CA LYS A 86 17.32 4.90 16.24
C LYS A 86 17.89 3.83 15.30
N LYS A 87 17.75 4.03 13.98
CA LYS A 87 18.25 3.14 12.93
C LYS A 87 17.81 1.69 13.15
N PHE A 88 16.50 1.46 13.14
CA PHE A 88 15.90 0.15 13.37
C PHE A 88 15.93 -0.81 12.17
N GLY A 89 16.55 -0.42 11.05
CA GLY A 89 16.53 -1.20 9.81
C GLY A 89 15.28 -0.91 8.99
N GLY A 90 14.63 -1.95 8.49
CA GLY A 90 13.34 -1.83 7.80
C GLY A 90 12.20 -1.42 8.74
N MET A 91 11.05 -1.10 8.18
CA MET A 91 9.85 -0.75 8.95
C MET A 91 8.58 -1.19 8.22
N MET A 92 7.59 -1.68 8.97
CA MET A 92 6.30 -2.12 8.42
C MET A 92 5.16 -1.85 9.41
N LEU A 93 4.03 -1.38 8.89
CA LEU A 93 2.78 -1.26 9.66
C LEU A 93 2.10 -2.63 9.63
N THR A 94 2.45 -3.51 10.55
CA THR A 94 2.04 -4.92 10.49
C THR A 94 0.57 -5.13 10.75
N GLU A 95 -0.11 -4.13 11.31
CA GLU A 95 -1.54 -4.20 11.56
C GLU A 95 -2.19 -2.81 11.56
N PHE A 96 -3.28 -2.69 10.83
CA PHE A 96 -4.24 -1.60 10.94
C PHE A 96 -5.60 -2.06 10.43
N GLY A 97 -6.64 -1.26 10.61
CA GLY A 97 -7.98 -1.59 10.14
C GLY A 97 -8.84 -2.07 11.30
N ALA A 98 -9.32 -3.32 11.23
CA ALA A 98 -10.41 -3.83 12.07
C ALA A 98 -11.70 -3.02 11.86
N LEU A 99 -12.14 -2.91 10.60
CA LEU A 99 -13.17 -1.98 10.18
C LEU A 99 -14.34 -2.69 9.48
N SER A 100 -15.55 -2.14 9.61
CA SER A 100 -16.70 -2.60 8.83
C SER A 100 -16.59 -2.20 7.36
N ASN A 101 -17.60 -2.56 6.57
CA ASN A 101 -17.73 -2.20 5.15
C ASN A 101 -18.36 -0.82 4.89
N SER A 102 -18.48 0.02 5.93
CA SER A 102 -19.10 1.36 5.85
C SER A 102 -18.24 2.40 5.13
N THR A 103 -18.86 3.52 4.75
CA THR A 103 -18.16 4.62 4.03
C THR A 103 -17.05 5.22 4.90
N GLU A 104 -17.32 5.38 6.18
CA GLU A 104 -16.43 5.92 7.20
C GLU A 104 -15.18 5.02 7.33
N SER A 105 -15.40 3.71 7.39
CA SER A 105 -14.34 2.71 7.38
C SER A 105 -13.51 2.71 6.09
N ILE A 106 -14.12 2.98 4.93
CA ILE A 106 -13.36 3.11 3.68
C ILE A 106 -12.48 4.36 3.68
N LYS A 107 -12.97 5.49 4.22
CA LYS A 107 -12.15 6.70 4.37
C LYS A 107 -10.94 6.44 5.27
N GLU A 108 -11.13 5.70 6.36
CA GLU A 108 -10.05 5.29 7.27
C GLU A 108 -8.95 4.53 6.53
N ILE A 109 -9.33 3.50 5.76
CA ILE A 109 -8.39 2.70 4.96
C ILE A 109 -7.61 3.62 4.01
N HIS A 110 -8.30 4.52 3.31
CA HIS A 110 -7.65 5.45 2.38
C HIS A 110 -6.69 6.40 3.08
N ARG A 111 -7.03 6.90 4.26
CA ARG A 111 -6.16 7.75 5.05
C ARG A 111 -4.89 7.01 5.47
N ILE A 112 -5.03 5.86 6.16
CA ILE A 112 -3.86 5.13 6.70
C ILE A 112 -2.95 4.68 5.57
N THR A 113 -3.51 4.13 4.48
CA THR A 113 -2.71 3.71 3.32
C THR A 113 -2.07 4.89 2.59
N GLY A 114 -2.73 6.04 2.56
CA GLY A 114 -2.15 7.28 2.03
C GLY A 114 -0.99 7.80 2.86
N ILE A 115 -1.07 7.75 4.20
CA ILE A 115 0.04 8.11 5.09
C ILE A 115 1.19 7.10 4.93
N ALA A 116 0.90 5.81 4.82
CA ALA A 116 1.92 4.79 4.58
C ALA A 116 2.68 5.02 3.25
N ASP A 117 1.98 5.43 2.19
CA ASP A 117 2.58 5.80 0.90
C ASP A 117 3.54 7.00 1.04
N GLN A 118 3.21 8.02 1.86
CA GLN A 118 4.08 9.16 2.13
C GLN A 118 5.43 8.76 2.76
N PHE A 119 5.43 7.69 3.56
CA PHE A 119 6.62 7.14 4.20
C PHE A 119 7.25 6.00 3.41
N LEU A 120 6.72 5.64 2.23
CA LEU A 120 7.13 4.50 1.41
C LEU A 120 7.14 3.19 2.21
N GLN A 121 6.13 3.02 3.07
CA GLN A 121 6.09 1.97 4.06
C GLN A 121 5.05 0.90 3.71
N SER A 122 5.43 -0.37 3.85
CA SER A 122 4.52 -1.50 3.69
C SER A 122 3.55 -1.63 4.87
N TRP A 123 2.42 -2.30 4.62
CA TRP A 123 1.39 -2.52 5.64
C TRP A 123 0.70 -3.89 5.50
N SER A 124 -0.03 -4.30 6.54
CA SER A 124 -0.92 -5.46 6.52
C SER A 124 -2.24 -5.14 7.22
N TYR A 125 -3.35 -5.43 6.53
CA TYR A 125 -4.70 -5.11 7.00
C TYR A 125 -5.26 -6.22 7.89
N TRP A 126 -5.83 -5.84 9.03
CA TRP A 126 -6.63 -6.70 9.89
C TRP A 126 -8.12 -6.60 9.51
N GLN A 127 -8.77 -7.64 8.98
CA GLN A 127 -8.22 -8.96 8.70
C GLN A 127 -8.83 -9.57 7.43
N PHE A 128 -8.16 -10.59 6.89
CA PHE A 128 -8.67 -11.31 5.73
C PHE A 128 -9.92 -12.12 6.08
N LYS A 129 -9.88 -12.94 7.12
CA LYS A 129 -11.00 -13.77 7.60
C LYS A 129 -10.88 -14.01 9.09
N LYS A 130 -12.02 -13.94 9.80
CA LYS A 130 -12.11 -14.10 11.26
C LYS A 130 -11.45 -15.38 11.79
N TYR A 131 -11.66 -16.54 11.16
CA TYR A 131 -11.15 -17.85 11.62
C TYR A 131 -11.11 -18.05 13.16
N GLN A 132 -12.23 -17.79 13.85
CA GLN A 132 -12.35 -17.89 15.32
C GLN A 132 -11.46 -16.92 16.11
N ASP A 133 -11.15 -15.75 15.55
CA ASP A 133 -10.46 -14.67 16.23
C ASP A 133 -11.16 -14.31 17.56
N LEU A 134 -10.41 -14.49 18.66
CA LEU A 134 -10.81 -14.18 20.04
C LEU A 134 -10.28 -12.83 20.51
N THR A 135 -9.52 -12.13 19.66
CA THR A 135 -8.86 -10.84 19.93
C THR A 135 -9.60 -9.65 19.32
N THR A 136 -10.54 -9.91 18.40
CA THR A 136 -11.43 -8.93 17.77
C THR A 136 -12.14 -8.02 18.79
N ALA A 137 -12.17 -6.73 18.48
CA ALA A 137 -12.87 -5.73 19.29
C ALA A 137 -14.28 -5.46 18.74
N ALA A 138 -14.51 -5.74 17.46
CA ALA A 138 -15.79 -5.49 16.82
C ALA A 138 -16.89 -6.46 17.28
N SER A 139 -18.13 -5.95 17.25
CA SER A 139 -19.35 -6.70 17.53
C SER A 139 -20.39 -6.42 16.42
N PRO A 140 -20.76 -7.43 15.61
CA PRO A 140 -20.27 -8.81 15.65
C PRO A 140 -18.80 -8.93 15.22
N ALA A 141 -18.10 -9.92 15.75
CA ALA A 141 -16.68 -10.18 15.50
C ALA A 141 -16.31 -10.46 14.02
N THR A 142 -17.29 -10.70 13.17
CA THR A 142 -17.14 -10.92 11.73
C THR A 142 -17.01 -9.61 10.94
N THR A 143 -17.37 -8.47 11.54
CA THR A 143 -17.38 -7.16 10.90
C THR A 143 -16.03 -6.73 10.32
N GLU A 144 -14.92 -7.12 10.95
CA GLU A 144 -13.57 -6.68 10.57
C GLU A 144 -13.02 -7.39 9.31
N SER A 145 -13.61 -8.53 8.94
CA SER A 145 -13.06 -9.44 7.92
C SER A 145 -13.39 -9.01 6.49
N PHE A 146 -12.62 -9.45 5.49
CA PHE A 146 -13.04 -9.29 4.08
C PHE A 146 -14.31 -10.06 3.74
N TYR A 147 -14.60 -11.11 4.51
CA TYR A 147 -15.75 -11.97 4.31
C TYR A 147 -16.73 -11.79 5.47
N ASP A 148 -18.00 -11.61 5.14
CA ASP A 148 -19.08 -11.50 6.11
C ASP A 148 -19.44 -12.87 6.74
N GLU A 149 -20.48 -12.89 7.58
CA GLU A 149 -20.95 -14.13 8.25
C GLU A 149 -21.46 -15.19 7.28
N ASN A 150 -21.88 -14.79 6.08
CA ASN A 150 -22.35 -15.69 5.03
C ASN A 150 -21.21 -16.19 4.14
N GLY A 151 -19.99 -15.67 4.33
CA GLY A 151 -18.84 -15.95 3.48
C GLY A 151 -18.84 -15.15 2.18
N GLU A 152 -19.60 -14.06 2.11
CA GLU A 152 -19.63 -13.14 0.98
C GLU A 152 -18.54 -12.07 1.11
N LEU A 153 -17.96 -11.67 -0.03
CA LEU A 153 -16.84 -10.74 -0.07
C LEU A 153 -17.32 -9.28 0.04
N GLU A 154 -16.78 -8.55 1.00
CA GLU A 154 -17.07 -7.14 1.26
C GLU A 154 -16.32 -6.23 0.27
N MET A 155 -16.93 -6.00 -0.89
CA MET A 155 -16.26 -5.36 -2.02
C MET A 155 -15.80 -3.92 -1.80
N ASN A 156 -16.36 -3.15 -0.85
CA ASN A 156 -15.87 -1.80 -0.61
C ASN A 156 -14.46 -1.85 0.01
N LYS A 157 -14.22 -2.75 0.97
CA LYS A 157 -12.88 -2.99 1.53
C LYS A 157 -11.91 -3.53 0.48
N VAL A 158 -12.34 -4.48 -0.34
CA VAL A 158 -11.52 -5.03 -1.42
C VAL A 158 -11.07 -3.93 -2.38
N ARG A 159 -11.98 -3.04 -2.79
CA ARG A 159 -11.63 -1.89 -3.63
C ARG A 159 -10.67 -0.95 -2.93
N ALA A 160 -10.91 -0.64 -1.66
CA ALA A 160 -10.09 0.31 -0.90
C ALA A 160 -8.63 -0.15 -0.73
N LEU A 161 -8.42 -1.46 -0.57
CA LEU A 161 -7.11 -2.07 -0.37
C LEU A 161 -6.44 -2.53 -1.68
N SER A 162 -7.20 -2.64 -2.79
CA SER A 162 -6.68 -2.99 -4.12
C SER A 162 -6.02 -1.80 -4.82
N ARG A 163 -5.09 -1.12 -4.14
CA ARG A 163 -4.37 0.06 -4.64
C ARG A 163 -3.38 -0.32 -5.74
N SER A 164 -3.04 0.63 -6.62
CA SER A 164 -1.84 0.51 -7.46
C SER A 164 -0.60 0.83 -6.64
N TYR A 165 0.45 0.02 -6.74
CA TYR A 165 1.69 0.21 -5.97
C TYR A 165 2.90 -0.44 -6.64
N ALA A 166 4.09 0.06 -6.33
CA ALA A 166 5.35 -0.55 -6.76
C ALA A 166 5.73 -1.70 -5.82
N GLN A 167 5.76 -2.93 -6.34
CA GLN A 167 6.19 -4.12 -5.60
C GLN A 167 7.71 -4.21 -5.48
N ALA A 168 8.43 -3.74 -6.50
CA ALA A 168 9.88 -3.71 -6.55
C ALA A 168 10.34 -2.49 -7.33
N ILE A 169 11.42 -1.84 -6.90
CA ILE A 169 11.92 -0.61 -7.51
C ILE A 169 13.41 -0.78 -7.81
N ALA A 170 13.81 -0.62 -9.07
CA ALA A 170 15.19 -0.72 -9.53
C ALA A 170 16.01 0.54 -9.18
N GLY A 171 15.98 0.96 -7.92
CA GLY A 171 16.62 2.20 -7.50
C GLY A 171 16.20 2.64 -6.10
N GLN A 172 16.45 3.91 -5.81
CA GLN A 172 16.06 4.53 -4.55
C GLN A 172 14.69 5.18 -4.69
N PRO A 173 13.64 4.70 -4.00
CA PRO A 173 12.33 5.35 -4.03
C PRO A 173 12.40 6.75 -3.40
N ILE A 174 11.64 7.68 -3.98
CA ILE A 174 11.52 9.06 -3.50
C ILE A 174 10.08 9.34 -3.08
N PHE A 175 9.11 8.92 -3.88
CA PHE A 175 7.70 9.22 -3.69
C PHE A 175 6.83 8.15 -4.32
N MET A 176 5.71 7.83 -3.67
CA MET A 176 4.67 6.97 -4.21
C MET A 176 3.32 7.54 -3.79
N TYR A 177 2.35 7.51 -4.70
CA TYR A 177 1.01 8.00 -4.42
C TYR A 177 -0.01 7.25 -5.28
N PHE A 178 -1.16 6.96 -4.68
CA PHE A 178 -2.33 6.43 -5.35
C PHE A 178 -3.59 7.20 -4.89
N GLU A 179 -4.28 7.81 -5.84
CA GLU A 179 -5.55 8.49 -5.63
C GLU A 179 -6.71 7.47 -5.73
N PRO A 180 -7.41 7.14 -4.63
CA PRO A 180 -8.41 6.10 -4.62
C PRO A 180 -9.63 6.36 -5.51
N ILE A 181 -9.95 7.63 -5.82
CA ILE A 181 -11.13 7.96 -6.63
C ILE A 181 -10.83 7.88 -8.13
N SER A 182 -9.76 8.55 -8.60
CA SER A 182 -9.40 8.58 -10.03
C SER A 182 -8.55 7.38 -10.47
N ALA A 183 -8.01 6.62 -9.51
CA ALA A 183 -6.99 5.61 -9.71
C ALA A 183 -5.70 6.15 -10.33
N ASP A 184 -5.41 7.44 -10.16
CA ASP A 184 -4.13 8.00 -10.59
C ASP A 184 -3.03 7.48 -9.68
N PHE A 185 -2.00 6.89 -10.28
CA PHE A 185 -0.82 6.38 -9.60
C PHE A 185 0.42 7.12 -10.07
N GLN A 186 1.29 7.48 -9.13
CA GLN A 186 2.60 8.04 -9.40
C GLN A 186 3.68 7.35 -8.56
N LEU A 187 4.81 7.05 -9.21
CA LEU A 187 6.04 6.61 -8.55
C LEU A 187 7.21 7.48 -9.02
N ASP A 188 7.94 8.06 -8.08
CA ASP A 188 9.22 8.73 -8.34
C ASP A 188 10.37 8.00 -7.64
N PHE A 189 11.47 7.80 -8.36
CA PHE A 189 12.66 7.13 -7.83
C PHE A 189 13.93 7.55 -8.58
N LYS A 190 15.09 7.42 -7.93
CA LYS A 190 16.39 7.53 -8.61
C LYS A 190 16.81 6.16 -9.12
N ILE A 191 16.90 6.00 -10.44
CA ILE A 191 17.27 4.72 -11.06
C ILE A 191 18.70 4.32 -10.65
N ASN A 192 18.88 3.03 -10.33
CA ASN A 192 20.19 2.42 -10.16
C ASN A 192 20.42 1.40 -11.28
N THR A 193 21.21 1.75 -12.29
CA THR A 193 21.43 0.90 -13.47
C THR A 193 22.33 -0.31 -13.19
N ALA A 194 22.88 -0.43 -11.98
CA ALA A 194 23.52 -1.68 -11.56
C ALA A 194 22.50 -2.79 -11.31
N ILE A 195 21.26 -2.44 -10.95
CA ILE A 195 20.14 -3.38 -10.80
C ILE A 195 19.62 -3.73 -12.21
N GLN A 196 19.71 -5.01 -12.58
CA GLN A 196 19.30 -5.48 -13.91
C GLN A 196 17.82 -5.89 -13.97
N GLN A 197 17.21 -6.15 -12.81
CA GLN A 197 15.80 -6.47 -12.68
C GLN A 197 14.94 -5.21 -12.88
N PRO A 198 13.73 -5.34 -13.45
CA PRO A 198 12.85 -4.21 -13.67
C PRO A 198 12.24 -3.69 -12.36
N THR A 199 11.77 -2.44 -12.40
CA THR A 199 10.74 -1.97 -11.46
C THR A 199 9.43 -2.69 -11.77
N ILE A 200 8.75 -3.23 -10.76
CA ILE A 200 7.49 -3.97 -10.89
C ILE A 200 6.38 -3.15 -10.24
N ILE A 201 5.33 -2.85 -11.00
CA ILE A 201 4.14 -2.16 -10.50
C ILE A 201 2.92 -3.07 -10.66
N TYR A 202 2.19 -3.23 -9.57
CA TYR A 202 0.87 -3.84 -9.55
C TYR A 202 -0.19 -2.75 -9.75
N ILE A 203 -1.19 -3.05 -10.58
CA ILE A 203 -2.42 -2.26 -10.71
C ILE A 203 -3.61 -3.21 -10.72
N ASN A 204 -4.76 -2.86 -10.13
CA ASN A 204 -5.96 -3.67 -10.30
C ASN A 204 -6.72 -3.25 -11.57
N GLU A 205 -6.48 -3.92 -12.70
CA GLU A 205 -7.06 -3.57 -14.00
C GLU A 205 -8.59 -3.57 -13.97
N ASP A 206 -9.20 -4.57 -13.32
CA ASP A 206 -10.67 -4.71 -13.31
C ASP A 206 -11.36 -3.66 -12.45
N LEU A 207 -10.82 -3.42 -11.25
CA LEU A 207 -11.46 -2.53 -10.28
C LEU A 207 -11.14 -1.07 -10.57
N ASN A 208 -9.89 -0.76 -10.92
CA ASN A 208 -9.39 0.61 -10.97
C ASN A 208 -9.16 1.11 -12.40
N TYR A 209 -9.01 0.23 -13.38
CA TYR A 209 -8.76 0.61 -14.78
C TYR A 209 -9.66 -0.15 -15.77
N PRO A 210 -10.99 -0.19 -15.58
CA PRO A 210 -11.88 -1.08 -16.36
C PRO A 210 -11.93 -0.79 -17.86
N ASN A 211 -11.45 0.39 -18.29
CA ASN A 211 -11.33 0.78 -19.70
C ASN A 211 -9.87 0.75 -20.21
N GLY A 212 -8.97 0.17 -19.43
CA GLY A 212 -7.53 0.20 -19.61
C GLY A 212 -6.86 1.44 -18.98
N ASN A 213 -5.54 1.46 -19.02
CA ASN A 213 -4.69 2.52 -18.47
C ASN A 213 -3.88 3.25 -19.55
N ASN A 214 -3.41 4.44 -19.20
CA ASN A 214 -2.33 5.16 -19.86
C ASN A 214 -1.10 5.13 -18.96
N ILE A 215 0.08 4.89 -19.54
CA ILE A 215 1.35 4.87 -18.82
C ILE A 215 2.25 5.94 -19.42
N LYS A 216 2.80 6.79 -18.56
CA LYS A 216 3.77 7.83 -18.93
C LYS A 216 5.02 7.68 -18.09
N VAL A 217 6.18 7.72 -18.75
CA VAL A 217 7.50 7.68 -18.12
C VAL A 217 8.22 8.99 -18.41
N THR A 218 8.74 9.64 -17.37
CA THR A 218 9.53 10.87 -17.46
C THR A 218 10.90 10.65 -16.83
N PRO A 219 12.02 10.98 -17.51
CA PRO A 219 12.12 11.46 -18.89
C PRO A 219 11.62 10.43 -19.91
N ALA A 220 11.11 10.88 -21.05
CA ALA A 220 10.65 9.99 -22.11
C ALA A 220 11.80 9.06 -22.57
N ASN A 221 11.46 7.82 -22.89
CA ASN A 221 12.39 6.75 -23.32
C ASN A 221 13.41 6.29 -22.28
N SER A 222 13.40 6.87 -21.07
CA SER A 222 14.30 6.46 -19.99
C SER A 222 14.02 5.04 -19.48
N LEU A 223 12.80 4.52 -19.64
CA LEU A 223 12.44 3.13 -19.40
C LEU A 223 11.54 2.64 -20.54
N THR A 224 11.58 1.34 -20.81
CA THR A 224 10.53 0.62 -21.54
C THR A 224 9.65 -0.12 -20.55
N TRP A 225 8.39 -0.38 -20.93
CA TRP A 225 7.49 -1.15 -20.09
C TRP A 225 6.75 -2.23 -20.88
N THR A 226 6.37 -3.29 -20.16
CA THR A 226 5.53 -4.37 -20.69
C THR A 226 4.56 -4.84 -19.61
N SER A 227 3.37 -5.28 -20.01
CA SER A 227 2.50 -6.07 -19.14
C SER A 227 2.97 -7.52 -19.19
N THR A 228 3.39 -8.07 -18.06
CA THR A 228 3.90 -9.46 -17.99
C THR A 228 2.82 -10.46 -17.65
N SER A 229 1.82 -10.03 -16.87
CA SER A 229 0.59 -10.76 -16.64
C SER A 229 -0.51 -9.77 -16.26
N ARG A 230 -1.74 -10.26 -16.14
CA ARG A 230 -2.88 -9.45 -15.67
C ARG A 230 -2.49 -8.73 -14.39
N ASN A 231 -2.73 -7.43 -14.31
CA ASN A 231 -2.41 -6.55 -13.18
C ASN A 231 -0.91 -6.21 -12.96
N TYR A 232 0.03 -6.77 -13.72
CA TYR A 232 1.47 -6.58 -13.47
C TYR A 232 2.22 -5.97 -14.65
N TYR A 233 2.97 -4.92 -14.35
CA TYR A 233 3.78 -4.16 -15.31
C TYR A 233 5.24 -4.12 -14.88
N GLU A 234 6.14 -4.44 -15.80
CA GLU A 234 7.58 -4.34 -15.61
C GLU A 234 8.14 -3.15 -16.38
N PHE A 235 9.01 -2.38 -15.73
CA PHE A 235 9.68 -1.21 -16.27
C PHE A 235 11.20 -1.43 -16.25
N ALA A 236 11.78 -1.59 -17.43
CA ALA A 236 13.20 -1.92 -17.61
C ALA A 236 14.00 -0.74 -18.19
N THR A 237 15.29 -0.70 -17.89
CA THR A 237 16.20 0.32 -18.42
C THR A 237 16.40 0.19 -19.92
N THR A 238 16.59 1.31 -20.61
CA THR A 238 16.97 1.39 -22.02
C THR A 238 18.44 1.80 -22.16
N SER A 239 18.96 1.80 -23.39
CA SER A 239 20.29 2.35 -23.70
C SER A 239 20.43 3.85 -23.38
N SER A 240 19.32 4.57 -23.21
CA SER A 240 19.32 5.99 -22.85
C SER A 240 19.25 6.24 -21.34
N THR A 241 19.01 5.20 -20.53
CA THR A 241 18.93 5.33 -19.08
C THR A 241 20.30 5.68 -18.51
N LYS A 242 20.38 6.80 -17.79
CA LYS A 242 21.59 7.20 -17.07
C LYS A 242 21.40 6.92 -15.58
N ASN A 243 22.40 6.29 -14.96
CA ASN A 243 22.40 6.01 -13.53
C ASN A 243 22.14 7.27 -12.69
N GLY A 244 21.34 7.16 -11.63
CA GLY A 244 21.02 8.25 -10.72
C GLY A 244 20.00 9.27 -11.25
N THR A 245 19.51 9.11 -12.48
CA THR A 245 18.44 9.96 -13.04
C THR A 245 17.16 9.80 -12.23
N ALA A 246 16.49 10.90 -11.93
CA ALA A 246 15.14 10.88 -11.35
C ALA A 246 14.15 10.43 -12.43
N ILE A 247 13.41 9.37 -12.13
CA ILE A 247 12.38 8.80 -12.99
C ILE A 247 11.03 8.97 -12.32
N THR A 248 10.04 9.37 -13.11
CA THR A 248 8.63 9.41 -12.73
C THR A 248 7.85 8.46 -13.64
N ILE A 249 7.04 7.58 -13.03
CA ILE A 249 6.06 6.73 -13.70
C ILE A 249 4.67 7.19 -13.26
N GLU A 250 3.82 7.55 -14.22
CA GLU A 250 2.43 7.90 -14.00
C GLU A 250 1.52 6.88 -14.70
N ILE A 251 0.53 6.36 -13.98
CA ILE A 251 -0.50 5.46 -14.52
C ILE A 251 -1.88 6.03 -14.22
N THR A 252 -2.67 6.26 -15.27
CA THR A 252 -4.00 6.87 -15.16
C THR A 252 -5.04 6.06 -15.94
N GLN A 253 -6.32 6.26 -15.62
CA GLN A 253 -7.41 5.66 -16.38
C GLN A 253 -7.45 6.17 -17.83
N LYS A 254 -7.76 5.28 -18.78
CA LYS A 254 -8.18 5.71 -20.13
C LYS A 254 -9.55 6.37 -20.05
N SER A 255 -9.66 7.57 -20.62
CA SER A 255 -10.93 8.28 -20.67
C SER A 255 -11.98 7.48 -21.44
N LEU A 256 -13.21 7.49 -20.92
CA LEU A 256 -14.37 6.99 -21.65
C LEU A 256 -14.56 7.89 -22.88
N ASN A 257 -14.27 7.37 -24.07
CA ASN A 257 -14.53 8.02 -25.34
C ASN A 257 -16.05 8.05 -25.64
N TRP A 258 -16.81 8.79 -24.81
CA TRP A 258 -18.27 8.91 -24.90
C TRP A 258 -18.69 9.48 -26.26
N PHE A 259 -17.91 10.44 -26.79
CA PHE A 259 -18.12 11.02 -28.12
C PHE A 259 -18.04 9.98 -29.25
N ASN A 260 -17.14 9.00 -29.20
CA ASN A 260 -17.05 7.97 -30.24
C ASN A 260 -18.19 6.95 -30.13
N LYS A 261 -18.59 6.55 -28.92
CA LYS A 261 -19.77 5.69 -28.72
C LYS A 261 -21.06 6.39 -29.15
N PHE A 262 -21.25 7.67 -28.80
CA PHE A 262 -22.41 8.47 -29.18
C PHE A 262 -22.44 8.72 -30.70
N ARG A 263 -21.30 9.03 -31.33
CA ARG A 263 -21.20 9.21 -32.79
C ARG A 263 -21.46 7.91 -33.56
N HIS A 264 -21.03 6.77 -33.04
CA HIS A 264 -21.32 5.46 -33.62
C HIS A 264 -22.81 5.08 -33.45
N TRP A 265 -23.41 5.40 -32.29
CA TRP A 265 -24.84 5.23 -32.04
C TRP A 265 -25.71 6.12 -32.95
N LEU A 266 -25.35 7.40 -33.10
CA LEU A 266 -26.02 8.33 -34.02
C LEU A 266 -25.92 7.88 -35.48
N LYS A 267 -24.73 7.41 -35.93
CA LYS A 267 -24.55 6.87 -37.28
C LYS A 267 -25.42 5.64 -37.54
N LYS A 268 -25.59 4.75 -36.55
CA LYS A 268 -26.53 3.63 -36.64
C LYS A 268 -27.98 4.09 -36.70
N LYS A 269 -28.40 5.06 -35.87
CA LYS A 269 -29.80 5.54 -35.87
C LYS A 269 -30.19 6.24 -37.18
N ILE A 270 -29.28 6.98 -37.79
CA ILE A 270 -29.53 7.67 -39.07
C ILE A 270 -29.59 6.67 -40.25
N SER A 271 -28.91 5.51 -40.18
CA SER A 271 -29.03 4.50 -41.24
C SER A 271 -30.34 3.70 -41.20
N PHE A 272 -31.08 3.74 -40.09
CA PHE A 272 -32.39 3.06 -39.95
C PHE A 272 -33.59 3.96 -40.29
N SER A 273 -33.41 5.27 -40.53
CA SER A 273 -34.50 6.16 -40.96
C SER A 273 -34.58 6.40 -42.47
N ASN A 274 -33.72 5.74 -43.27
CA ASN A 274 -33.70 5.84 -44.73
C ASN A 274 -34.10 4.51 -45.42
N LYS A 275 -35.04 3.78 -44.83
CA LYS A 275 -35.77 2.69 -45.50
C LYS A 275 -37.26 2.84 -45.26
#